data_AF-A0A6C0KVD3-F1
#
_entry.id   AF-A0A6C0KVD3-F1
#
_cell.length_a   1.000
_cell.length_b   1.000
_cell.length_c   1.000
_cell.angle_alpha   90.00
_cell.angle_beta   90.00
_cell.angle_gamma   90.00
#
_symmetry.space_group_name_H-M   'P 1'
#
loop_
_entity.id
_entity.type
_entity.pdbx_description
1 polymer ?
#
loop_
_entity_poly.entity_id
_entity_poly.type
_entity_poly.pdbx_seq_one_letter_code
_entity_poly.pdbx_strand_id
1 'polypeptide(L)'
;MSKRKLRIAHVEEKEKSLASLLESYREQEYLPNYVFSDLLHVSFPNATITHSYSGQHHMIKMPIRDLLQAPISNWQYNRPADRARSEDIAHFIVSSKKPVDTLIYVSFNNKKQSYDVVDGIHRYTALKIVEERSKHMDLISDEFGEDMTWLFNSVIFINVRLNSPEEELIGLFKSLNKSNPIPELYVRDLVKDKRECIEMLTIKWQNQYKAHFSTTNKPQRPNINRDRFMDLLDAVYDKYHVTEETKDKLEQKIVQANLNISQNVPKKLPTSIQDKCKMTGCWLFVYTCDELVKMV
;
A
#
# COMPACT_ATOMS: atom_id res chain seq x y z
N MET A 1 73.36 4.27 25.34
CA MET A 1 72.04 3.63 25.50
C MET A 1 71.03 4.37 24.61
N SER A 2 70.67 3.79 23.46
CA SER A 2 69.76 4.41 22.48
C SER A 2 68.33 3.93 22.73
N LYS A 3 67.43 4.84 23.10
CA LYS A 3 66.00 4.56 23.33
C LYS A 3 65.29 4.49 21.96
N ARG A 4 65.03 3.27 21.50
CA ARG A 4 64.24 2.98 20.30
C ARG A 4 62.77 3.30 20.59
N LYS A 5 62.25 4.39 20.03
CA LYS A 5 60.81 4.72 20.06
C LYS A 5 60.04 3.72 19.20
N LEU A 6 59.19 2.91 19.81
CA LEU A 6 58.17 2.11 19.13
C LEU A 6 57.17 3.05 18.46
N ARG A 7 57.12 3.06 17.13
CA ARG A 7 56.02 3.64 16.36
C ARG A 7 54.86 2.66 16.43
N ILE A 8 53.82 3.00 17.18
CA ILE A 8 52.53 2.33 17.11
C ILE A 8 51.90 2.77 15.78
N ALA A 9 51.77 1.83 14.84
CA ALA A 9 51.03 2.07 13.61
C ALA A 9 49.53 2.10 13.97
N HIS A 10 48.91 3.27 13.90
CA HIS A 10 47.46 3.35 13.81
C HIS A 10 47.07 2.80 12.44
N VAL A 11 46.49 1.61 12.45
CA VAL A 11 45.76 1.09 11.30
C VAL A 11 44.41 1.79 11.32
N GLU A 12 44.20 2.73 10.40
CA GLU A 12 42.86 3.26 10.13
C GLU A 12 41.99 2.11 9.61
N GLU A 13 41.09 1.60 10.45
CA GLU A 13 40.01 0.73 10.00
C GLU A 13 39.12 1.53 9.05
N LYS A 14 39.21 1.25 7.76
CA LYS A 14 38.24 1.77 6.78
C LYS A 14 36.85 1.31 7.20
N GLU A 15 35.94 2.26 7.43
CA GLU A 15 34.52 1.96 7.65
C GLU A 15 34.01 1.07 6.51
N LYS A 16 33.62 -0.15 6.88
CA LYS A 16 33.10 -1.15 5.95
C LYS A 16 31.71 -0.70 5.50
N SER A 17 31.56 -0.31 4.24
CA SER A 17 30.26 0.08 3.68
C SER A 17 29.36 -1.14 3.42
N LEU A 18 28.05 -0.93 3.42
CA LEU A 18 27.07 -2.00 3.11
C LEU A 18 27.36 -2.65 1.76
N ALA A 19 27.67 -1.85 0.74
CA ALA A 19 28.05 -2.34 -0.58
C ALA A 19 29.29 -3.25 -0.52
N SER A 20 30.33 -2.85 0.21
CA SER A 20 31.55 -3.65 0.35
C SER A 20 31.32 -4.98 1.09
N LEU A 21 30.42 -5.00 2.08
CA LEU A 21 30.05 -6.20 2.82
C LEU A 21 29.31 -7.20 1.92
N LEU A 22 28.45 -6.70 1.03
CA LEU A 22 27.53 -7.52 0.22
C LEU A 22 28.05 -7.88 -1.17
N GLU A 23 29.19 -7.32 -1.61
CA GLU A 23 29.72 -7.52 -2.96
C GLU A 23 29.87 -9.01 -3.33
N SER A 24 30.37 -9.84 -2.38
CA SER A 24 30.53 -11.29 -2.59
C SER A 24 29.22 -12.07 -2.69
N TYR A 25 28.09 -11.43 -2.37
CA TYR A 25 26.78 -12.06 -2.30
C TYR A 25 25.75 -11.41 -3.24
N ARG A 26 26.19 -10.54 -4.16
CA ARG A 26 25.30 -9.75 -5.02
C ARG A 26 24.33 -10.59 -5.85
N GLU A 27 24.80 -11.75 -6.31
CA GLU A 27 24.02 -12.69 -7.13
C GLU A 27 23.19 -13.68 -6.29
N GLN A 28 23.32 -13.65 -4.96
CA GLN A 28 22.63 -14.58 -4.08
C GLN A 28 21.29 -13.99 -3.63
N GLU A 29 20.26 -14.84 -3.55
CA GLU A 29 18.99 -14.43 -2.95
C GLU A 29 19.09 -14.35 -1.42
N TYR A 30 19.84 -15.27 -0.84
CA TYR A 30 19.99 -15.44 0.60
C TYR A 30 21.44 -15.25 1.01
N LEU A 31 21.63 -14.61 2.16
CA LEU A 31 22.94 -14.34 2.75
C LEU A 31 23.32 -15.42 3.77
N PRO A 32 24.59 -15.83 3.89
CA PRO A 32 24.99 -16.75 4.94
C PRO A 32 24.78 -16.15 6.34
N ASN A 33 24.36 -16.97 7.31
CA ASN A 33 24.03 -16.51 8.68
C ASN A 33 25.18 -15.75 9.37
N TYR A 34 26.44 -16.08 9.07
CA TYR A 34 27.60 -15.41 9.67
C TYR A 34 27.73 -13.94 9.24
N VAL A 35 27.08 -13.53 8.15
CA VAL A 35 27.11 -12.14 7.64
C VAL A 35 26.15 -11.24 8.42
N PHE A 36 25.20 -11.80 9.15
CA PHE A 36 24.07 -11.02 9.67
C PHE A 36 24.43 -10.04 10.78
N SER A 37 25.36 -10.41 11.66
CA SER A 37 25.83 -9.49 12.70
C SER A 37 26.51 -8.28 12.06
N ASP A 38 27.37 -8.51 11.06
CA ASP A 38 28.02 -7.45 10.29
C ASP A 38 26.99 -6.60 9.55
N LEU A 39 25.99 -7.23 8.91
CA LEU A 39 24.94 -6.54 8.18
C LEU A 39 24.16 -5.59 9.11
N LEU A 40 23.70 -6.10 10.25
CA LEU A 40 22.98 -5.28 11.24
C LEU A 40 23.85 -4.14 11.78
N HIS A 41 25.12 -4.41 12.08
CA HIS A 41 26.05 -3.38 12.56
C HIS A 41 26.32 -2.30 11.49
N VAL A 42 26.49 -2.69 10.23
CA VAL A 42 26.75 -1.75 9.14
C VAL A 42 25.49 -0.95 8.78
N SER A 43 24.31 -1.58 8.76
CA SER A 43 23.05 -0.91 8.47
C SER A 43 22.53 -0.06 9.62
N PHE A 44 22.81 -0.46 10.87
CA PHE A 44 22.34 0.21 12.08
C PHE A 44 23.44 0.26 13.15
N PRO A 45 24.41 1.19 13.04
CA PRO A 45 25.59 1.21 13.91
C PRO A 45 25.29 1.33 15.40
N ASN A 46 24.22 2.05 15.77
CA ASN A 46 23.82 2.19 17.18
C ASN A 46 22.69 1.22 17.60
N ALA A 47 22.40 0.19 16.79
CA ALA A 47 21.40 -0.80 17.15
C ALA A 47 21.92 -1.75 18.23
N THR A 48 21.05 -2.10 19.17
CA THR A 48 21.28 -3.19 20.13
C THR A 48 20.26 -4.29 19.89
N ILE A 49 20.73 -5.53 19.73
CA ILE A 49 19.84 -6.70 19.70
C ILE A 49 19.26 -6.90 21.10
N THR A 50 17.94 -6.80 21.23
CA THR A 50 17.23 -6.99 22.49
C THR A 50 16.70 -8.42 22.65
N HIS A 51 16.41 -9.09 21.53
CA HIS A 51 15.99 -10.48 21.52
C HIS A 51 16.36 -11.16 20.20
N SER A 52 16.65 -12.47 20.24
CA SER A 52 16.87 -13.29 19.04
C SER A 52 15.91 -14.46 19.07
N TYR A 53 14.99 -14.49 18.10
CA TYR A 53 14.05 -15.61 17.91
C TYR A 53 14.73 -16.76 17.17
N SER A 54 15.63 -16.44 16.24
CA SER A 54 16.46 -17.38 15.50
C SER A 54 17.76 -16.70 15.07
N GLY A 55 18.64 -17.43 14.38
CA GLY A 55 19.83 -16.86 13.77
C GLY A 55 19.55 -15.83 12.68
N GLN A 56 18.32 -15.74 12.14
CA GLN A 56 17.94 -14.83 11.06
C GLN A 56 16.81 -13.86 11.47
N HIS A 57 16.38 -13.91 12.73
CA HIS A 57 15.22 -13.16 13.21
C HIS A 57 15.52 -12.54 14.57
N HIS A 58 15.61 -11.21 14.58
CA HIS A 58 16.01 -10.44 15.74
C HIS A 58 15.00 -9.33 16.03
N MET A 59 14.83 -9.02 17.30
CA MET A 59 14.29 -7.75 17.75
C MET A 59 15.46 -6.86 18.15
N ILE A 60 15.51 -5.67 17.59
CA ILE A 60 16.57 -4.69 17.86
C ILE A 60 15.93 -3.39 18.34
N LYS A 61 16.71 -2.60 19.07
CA LYS A 61 16.37 -1.23 19.44
C LYS A 61 17.42 -0.27 18.90
N MET A 62 17.03 0.88 18.39
CA MET A 62 17.95 1.89 17.85
C MET A 62 17.37 3.31 17.98
N PRO A 63 18.20 4.35 17.88
CA PRO A 63 17.73 5.73 17.70
C PRO A 63 16.91 5.87 16.40
N ILE A 64 15.86 6.68 16.42
CA ILE A 64 15.03 6.95 15.21
C ILE A 64 15.87 7.50 14.05
N ARG A 65 16.87 8.35 14.33
CA ARG A 65 17.77 8.87 13.28
C ARG A 65 18.47 7.77 12.48
N ASP A 66 18.87 6.68 13.14
CA ASP A 66 19.56 5.55 12.49
C ASP A 66 18.59 4.80 11.58
N LEU A 67 17.35 4.59 12.05
CA LEU A 67 16.28 4.01 11.23
C LEU A 67 16.04 4.82 9.95
N LEU A 68 16.02 6.15 10.06
CA LEU A 68 15.75 7.05 8.93
C LEU A 68 16.90 7.12 7.93
N GLN A 69 18.13 6.76 8.32
CA GLN A 69 19.29 6.69 7.40
C GLN A 69 19.38 5.36 6.64
N ALA A 70 18.69 4.33 7.12
CA ALA A 70 18.73 3.01 6.50
C ALA A 70 18.00 2.97 5.15
N PRO A 71 18.44 2.11 4.21
CA PRO A 71 17.80 1.94 2.91
C PRO A 71 16.50 1.15 3.07
N ILE A 72 15.41 1.84 3.43
CA ILE A 72 14.12 1.22 3.70
C ILE A 72 13.12 1.51 2.58
N SER A 73 12.49 0.46 2.06
CA SER A 73 11.44 0.48 1.04
C SER A 73 10.13 -0.10 1.57
N ASN A 74 9.00 0.25 0.95
CA ASN A 74 7.74 -0.44 1.23
C ASN A 74 7.77 -1.83 0.60
N TRP A 75 7.33 -2.85 1.33
CA TRP A 75 7.21 -4.19 0.77
C TRP A 75 6.17 -4.23 -0.36
N GLN A 76 6.42 -5.01 -1.41
CA GLN A 76 5.65 -4.93 -2.66
C GLN A 76 4.15 -5.28 -2.55
N TYR A 77 3.78 -6.08 -1.54
CA TYR A 77 2.38 -6.43 -1.27
C TYR A 77 1.69 -5.51 -0.28
N ASN A 78 2.41 -4.54 0.29
CA ASN A 78 1.78 -3.50 1.08
C ASN A 78 1.11 -2.48 0.16
N ARG A 79 -0.04 -1.98 0.60
CA ARG A 79 -0.55 -0.73 0.05
C ARG A 79 0.46 0.41 0.25
N PRO A 80 0.52 1.40 -0.65
CA PRO A 80 1.22 2.64 -0.36
C PRO A 80 0.76 3.25 0.97
N ALA A 81 1.64 3.99 1.64
CA ALA A 81 1.24 4.73 2.82
C ALA A 81 0.19 5.79 2.45
N ASP A 82 -0.91 5.82 3.19
CA ASP A 82 -1.90 6.89 3.09
C ASP A 82 -1.24 8.20 3.58
N ARG A 83 -1.19 9.20 2.70
CA ARG A 83 -0.49 10.45 2.97
C ARG A 83 -1.16 11.24 4.08
N ALA A 84 -2.49 11.41 4.03
CA ALA A 84 -3.25 12.16 5.01
C ALA A 84 -3.08 11.54 6.41
N ARG A 85 -3.23 10.22 6.50
CA ARG A 85 -3.00 9.49 7.75
C ARG A 85 -1.57 9.61 8.26
N SER A 86 -0.58 9.58 7.37
CA SER A 86 0.82 9.73 7.77
C SER A 86 1.13 11.14 8.29
N GLU A 87 0.49 12.16 7.71
CA GLU A 87 0.55 13.54 8.20
C GLU A 87 -0.11 13.68 9.57
N ASP A 88 -1.31 13.11 9.77
CA ASP A 88 -1.97 13.10 11.08
C ASP A 88 -1.10 12.46 12.17
N ILE A 89 -0.45 11.33 11.84
CA ILE A 89 0.49 10.66 12.76
C ILE A 89 1.70 11.57 13.03
N ALA A 90 2.25 12.24 12.02
CA ALA A 90 3.37 13.16 12.18
C ALA A 90 3.01 14.34 13.10
N HIS A 91 1.85 14.98 12.89
CA HIS A 91 1.34 16.04 13.75
C HIS A 91 1.13 15.54 15.18
N PHE A 92 0.60 14.33 15.37
CA PHE A 92 0.44 13.75 16.71
C PHE A 92 1.78 13.50 17.41
N ILE A 93 2.78 12.96 16.70
CA ILE A 93 4.13 12.72 17.27
C ILE A 93 4.72 14.04 17.77
N VAL A 94 4.67 15.10 16.96
CA VAL A 94 5.24 16.41 17.29
C VAL A 94 4.49 17.09 18.42
N SER A 95 3.16 17.17 18.33
CA SER A 95 2.33 17.85 19.33
C SER A 95 2.32 17.14 20.69
N SER A 96 2.33 15.81 20.71
CA SER A 96 2.26 15.05 21.96
C SER A 96 3.58 15.06 22.74
N LYS A 97 4.73 15.24 22.07
CA LYS A 97 6.08 15.10 22.64
C LYS A 97 6.27 13.79 23.43
N LYS A 98 5.58 12.73 22.99
CA LYS A 98 5.67 11.40 23.60
C LYS A 98 6.60 10.50 22.79
N PRO A 99 7.29 9.54 23.44
CA PRO A 99 8.03 8.51 22.72
C PRO A 99 7.14 7.75 21.74
N VAL A 100 7.70 7.40 20.58
CA VAL A 100 7.00 6.61 19.57
C VAL A 100 7.02 5.13 19.98
N ASP A 101 6.02 4.73 20.76
CA ASP A 101 5.87 3.36 21.23
C ASP A 101 5.26 2.47 20.13
N THR A 102 6.11 2.05 19.19
CA THR A 102 5.72 1.15 18.09
C THR A 102 6.82 0.17 17.78
N LEU A 103 6.40 -0.97 17.22
CA LEU A 103 7.27 -1.94 16.56
C LEU A 103 7.12 -1.78 15.04
N ILE A 104 8.23 -1.72 14.31
CA ILE A 104 8.23 -1.77 12.83
C ILE A 104 8.79 -3.12 12.41
N TYR A 105 8.12 -3.79 11.48
CA TYR A 105 8.55 -5.10 10.97
C TYR A 105 9.22 -4.90 9.62
N VAL A 106 10.47 -5.36 9.50
CA VAL A 106 11.25 -5.23 8.27
C VAL A 106 11.88 -6.57 7.88
N SER A 107 12.03 -6.80 6.58
CA SER A 107 12.79 -7.92 6.03
C SER A 107 13.89 -7.41 5.12
N PHE A 108 15.11 -7.88 5.28
CA PHE A 108 16.19 -7.51 4.36
C PHE A 108 16.05 -8.23 3.03
N ASN A 109 16.20 -7.49 1.93
CA ASN A 109 16.16 -7.94 0.56
C ASN A 109 17.55 -7.81 -0.06
N ASN A 110 18.27 -8.93 -0.18
CA ASN A 110 19.65 -8.89 -0.66
C ASN A 110 19.77 -8.42 -2.12
N LYS A 111 18.82 -8.80 -2.98
CA LYS A 111 18.80 -8.37 -4.40
C LYS A 111 18.67 -6.84 -4.52
N LYS A 112 17.89 -6.20 -3.65
CA LYS A 112 17.72 -4.74 -3.60
C LYS A 112 18.74 -4.03 -2.71
N GLN A 113 19.47 -4.77 -1.89
CA GLN A 113 20.31 -4.24 -0.80
C GLN A 113 19.56 -3.25 0.09
N SER A 114 18.29 -3.55 0.38
CA SER A 114 17.37 -2.68 1.13
C SER A 114 16.54 -3.49 2.12
N TYR A 115 15.90 -2.80 3.07
CA TYR A 115 14.95 -3.38 4.01
C TYR A 115 13.52 -3.07 3.54
N ASP A 116 12.73 -4.11 3.31
CA ASP A 116 11.32 -3.97 2.96
C ASP A 116 10.48 -3.94 4.26
N VAL A 117 9.71 -2.86 4.49
CA VAL A 117 8.78 -2.74 5.61
C VAL A 117 7.58 -3.65 5.37
N VAL A 118 7.42 -4.67 6.19
CA VAL A 118 6.28 -5.60 6.15
C VAL A 118 5.08 -5.01 6.90
N ASP A 119 5.31 -4.36 8.05
CA ASP A 119 4.27 -3.64 8.81
C ASP A 119 4.86 -2.40 9.49
N GLY A 120 4.01 -1.39 9.67
CA GLY A 120 4.39 -0.10 10.25
C GLY A 120 4.72 1.00 9.23
N ILE A 121 4.42 0.82 7.93
CA ILE A 121 4.79 1.76 6.87
C ILE A 121 4.27 3.19 7.10
N HIS A 122 3.05 3.38 7.62
CA HIS A 122 2.49 4.71 7.90
C HIS A 122 3.28 5.44 8.99
N ARG A 123 3.75 4.71 10.01
CA ARG A 123 4.54 5.30 11.11
C ARG A 123 5.94 5.64 10.64
N TYR A 124 6.57 4.76 9.85
CA TYR A 124 7.84 5.07 9.18
C TYR A 124 7.72 6.31 8.29
N THR A 125 6.66 6.38 7.48
CA THR A 125 6.39 7.54 6.60
C THR A 125 6.14 8.81 7.40
N ALA A 126 5.41 8.74 8.52
CA ALA A 126 5.23 9.88 9.41
C ALA A 126 6.56 10.39 9.99
N LEU A 127 7.45 9.50 10.42
CA LEU A 127 8.79 9.87 10.89
C LEU A 127 9.62 10.56 9.79
N LYS A 128 9.50 10.09 8.53
CA LYS A 128 10.10 10.75 7.37
C LYS A 128 9.56 12.15 7.13
N ILE A 129 8.24 12.34 7.26
CA ILE A 129 7.60 13.67 7.16
C ILE A 129 8.15 14.61 8.22
N VAL A 130 8.27 14.15 9.47
CA VAL A 130 8.86 14.97 10.56
C VAL A 130 10.32 15.30 10.24
N GLU A 131 11.11 14.33 9.77
CA GLU A 131 12.51 14.53 9.36
C GLU A 131 12.63 15.61 8.28
N GLU A 132 11.86 15.50 7.21
CA GLU A 132 11.88 16.43 6.08
C GLU A 132 11.46 17.84 6.52
N ARG A 133 10.36 17.96 7.27
CA ARG A 133 9.86 19.27 7.71
C ARG A 133 10.79 19.93 8.74
N SER A 134 11.40 19.15 9.64
CA SER A 134 12.36 19.69 10.63
C SER A 134 13.64 20.28 10.02
N LYS A 135 13.98 19.91 8.78
CA LYS A 135 15.15 20.47 8.07
C LYS A 135 14.88 21.86 7.48
N HIS A 136 13.62 22.18 7.24
CA HIS A 136 13.19 23.45 6.65
C HIS A 136 12.57 24.31 7.76
N MET A 137 13.40 25.12 8.44
CA MET A 137 12.88 26.17 9.33
C MET A 137 12.22 27.25 8.47
N ASP A 138 10.92 27.11 8.22
CA ASP A 138 10.12 28.19 7.64
C ASP A 138 9.58 29.04 8.79
N LEU A 139 10.23 30.19 9.02
CA LEU A 139 9.94 31.17 10.09
C LEU A 139 8.48 31.67 10.15
N ILE A 140 7.64 31.29 9.20
CA ILE A 140 6.29 31.81 8.98
C ILE A 140 5.20 30.76 9.30
N SER A 141 5.48 29.46 9.31
CA SER A 141 4.45 28.40 9.51
C SER A 141 4.95 27.19 10.32
N ASP A 142 5.65 27.45 11.41
CA ASP A 142 6.46 26.41 12.05
C ASP A 142 5.68 25.53 13.04
N GLU A 143 4.76 24.71 12.53
CA GLU A 143 4.16 23.63 13.32
C GLU A 143 5.17 22.50 13.65
N PHE A 144 6.32 22.46 12.94
CA PHE A 144 7.40 21.48 13.09
C PHE A 144 8.75 22.11 13.46
N GLY A 145 8.80 23.43 13.71
CA GLY A 145 10.03 24.22 13.86
C GLY A 145 10.79 24.10 15.17
N GLU A 146 10.29 23.29 16.09
CA GLU A 146 10.99 23.06 17.35
C GLU A 146 12.16 22.07 17.18
N ASP A 147 13.10 22.09 18.11
CA ASP A 147 14.20 21.12 18.15
C ASP A 147 13.66 19.68 18.31
N MET A 148 13.73 18.90 17.22
CA MET A 148 13.30 17.50 17.18
C MET A 148 14.38 16.51 17.66
N THR A 149 15.47 17.00 18.27
CA THR A 149 16.54 16.14 18.82
C THR A 149 15.99 15.11 19.81
N TRP A 150 14.98 15.46 20.60
CA TRP A 150 14.34 14.53 21.53
C TRP A 150 13.72 13.32 20.81
N LEU A 151 13.10 13.53 19.64
CA LEU A 151 12.46 12.48 18.85
C LEU A 151 13.52 11.63 18.15
N PHE A 152 14.48 12.25 17.46
CA PHE A 152 15.48 11.53 16.69
C PHE A 152 16.45 10.72 17.54
N ASN A 153 16.66 11.13 18.80
CA ASN A 153 17.42 10.37 19.79
C ASN A 153 16.56 9.38 20.59
N SER A 154 15.23 9.45 20.47
CA SER A 154 14.36 8.46 21.08
C SER A 154 14.57 7.08 20.46
N VAL A 155 14.34 6.05 21.27
CA VAL A 155 14.56 4.66 20.89
C VAL A 155 13.28 4.07 20.30
N ILE A 156 13.43 3.37 19.18
CA ILE A 156 12.36 2.59 18.54
C ILE A 156 12.76 1.12 18.45
N PHE A 157 11.78 0.22 18.53
CA PHE A 157 11.99 -1.21 18.34
C PHE A 157 11.69 -1.61 16.90
N ILE A 158 12.56 -2.45 16.35
CA ILE A 158 12.44 -3.00 15.00
C ILE A 158 12.49 -4.53 15.09
N ASN A 159 11.54 -5.21 14.46
CA ASN A 159 11.55 -6.64 14.24
C ASN A 159 12.18 -6.90 12.88
N VAL A 160 13.43 -7.38 12.87
CA VAL A 160 14.20 -7.59 11.64
C VAL A 160 14.26 -9.07 11.31
N ARG A 161 13.89 -9.40 10.08
CA ARG A 161 14.09 -10.73 9.51
C ARG A 161 15.07 -10.66 8.34
N LEU A 162 15.89 -11.69 8.23
CA LEU A 162 16.89 -11.87 7.20
C LEU A 162 16.55 -13.17 6.48
N ASN A 163 16.75 -13.22 5.16
CA ASN A 163 16.48 -14.41 4.33
C ASN A 163 15.05 -14.97 4.40
N SER A 164 14.05 -14.19 4.76
CA SER A 164 12.67 -14.68 4.79
C SER A 164 12.20 -15.05 3.37
N PRO A 165 11.76 -16.30 3.11
CA PRO A 165 11.05 -16.63 1.89
C PRO A 165 9.78 -15.79 1.75
N GLU A 166 9.35 -15.57 0.52
CA GLU A 166 8.15 -14.77 0.24
C GLU A 166 6.89 -15.33 0.92
N GLU A 167 6.73 -16.65 0.94
CA GLU A 167 5.61 -17.33 1.62
C GLU A 167 5.59 -17.05 3.13
N GLU A 168 6.75 -17.01 3.79
CA GLU A 168 6.85 -16.68 5.21
C GLU A 168 6.49 -15.21 5.46
N LEU A 169 6.91 -14.29 4.58
CA LEU A 169 6.57 -12.88 4.68
C LEU A 169 5.07 -12.65 4.49
N ILE A 170 4.44 -13.37 3.56
CA ILE A 170 2.98 -13.36 3.38
C ILE A 170 2.28 -13.92 4.62
N GLY A 171 2.79 -15.00 5.20
CA GLY A 171 2.30 -15.58 6.45
C GLY A 171 2.37 -14.60 7.61
N LEU A 172 3.53 -13.95 7.79
CA LEU A 172 3.76 -12.90 8.78
C LEU A 172 2.79 -11.73 8.59
N PHE A 173 2.70 -11.20 7.37
CA PHE A 173 1.80 -10.10 7.04
C PHE A 173 0.33 -10.44 7.37
N LYS A 174 -0.13 -11.64 7.00
CA LYS A 174 -1.47 -12.12 7.35
C LYS A 174 -1.64 -12.25 8.86
N SER A 175 -0.63 -12.76 9.56
CA SER A 175 -0.66 -12.90 11.03
C SER A 175 -0.75 -11.55 11.71
N LEU A 176 0.08 -10.57 11.34
CA LEU A 176 0.08 -9.22 11.91
C LEU A 176 -1.27 -8.53 11.72
N ASN A 177 -1.88 -8.66 10.54
CA ASN A 177 -3.20 -8.10 10.26
C ASN A 177 -4.32 -8.81 11.02
N LYS A 178 -4.18 -10.11 11.33
CA LYS A 178 -5.15 -10.85 12.16
C LYS A 178 -4.96 -10.60 13.66
N SER A 179 -3.73 -10.35 14.11
CA SER A 179 -3.36 -10.14 15.52
C SER A 179 -3.67 -8.75 16.03
N ASN A 180 -3.90 -7.77 15.16
CA ASN A 180 -4.55 -6.52 15.51
C ASN A 180 -6.06 -6.72 15.33
N PRO A 181 -6.85 -6.99 16.39
CA PRO A 181 -8.29 -6.85 16.32
C PRO A 181 -8.56 -5.38 16.06
N ILE A 182 -8.65 -5.02 14.79
CA ILE A 182 -9.21 -3.75 14.36
C ILE A 182 -10.61 -3.76 14.98
N PRO A 183 -10.96 -2.81 15.89
CA PRO A 183 -12.33 -2.72 16.38
C PRO A 183 -13.24 -2.72 15.16
N GLU A 184 -14.29 -3.52 15.14
CA GLU A 184 -15.15 -3.77 13.98
C GLU A 184 -15.66 -2.46 13.33
N LEU A 185 -15.71 -1.38 14.11
CA LEU A 185 -15.90 0.03 13.69
C LEU A 185 -14.91 0.57 12.64
N TYR A 186 -13.75 -0.06 12.46
CA TYR A 186 -12.70 0.35 11.52
C TYR A 186 -12.43 -0.69 10.42
N VAL A 187 -13.05 -1.88 10.50
CA VAL A 187 -13.10 -2.82 9.38
C VAL A 187 -14.27 -2.38 8.51
N ARG A 188 -13.98 -1.55 7.50
CA ARG A 188 -14.93 -1.35 6.40
C ARG A 188 -15.17 -2.71 5.77
N ASP A 189 -16.42 -3.15 5.81
CA ASP A 189 -16.84 -4.36 5.14
C ASP A 189 -16.86 -4.06 3.64
N LEU A 190 -15.73 -4.29 2.97
CA LEU A 190 -15.56 -4.05 1.53
C LEU A 190 -16.63 -4.78 0.69
N VAL A 191 -17.13 -5.91 1.20
CA VAL A 191 -18.21 -6.66 0.54
C VAL A 191 -19.52 -5.90 0.65
N LYS A 192 -19.83 -5.35 1.83
CA LYS A 192 -20.99 -4.49 2.04
C LYS A 192 -20.89 -3.18 1.26
N ASP A 193 -19.76 -2.49 1.29
CA ASP A 193 -19.54 -1.23 0.57
C ASP A 193 -19.68 -1.41 -0.95
N LYS A 194 -19.09 -2.48 -1.51
CA LYS A 194 -19.25 -2.88 -2.92
C LYS A 194 -20.74 -3.09 -3.25
N ARG A 195 -21.44 -3.86 -2.42
CA ARG A 195 -22.85 -4.18 -2.61
C ARG A 195 -23.73 -2.92 -2.58
N GLU A 196 -23.54 -2.05 -1.60
CA GLU A 196 -24.28 -0.79 -1.48
C GLU A 196 -24.04 0.11 -2.70
N CYS A 197 -22.79 0.22 -3.17
CA CYS A 197 -22.45 0.97 -4.37
C CYS A 197 -23.18 0.44 -5.62
N ILE A 198 -23.16 -0.88 -5.84
CA ILE A 198 -23.85 -1.54 -6.96
C ILE A 198 -25.36 -1.37 -6.86
N GLU A 199 -25.94 -1.53 -5.66
CA GLU A 199 -27.38 -1.37 -5.43
C GLU A 199 -27.84 0.07 -5.70
N MET A 200 -27.11 1.07 -5.20
CA MET A 200 -27.42 2.48 -5.47
C MET A 200 -27.38 2.80 -6.97
N LEU A 201 -26.34 2.36 -7.67
CA LEU A 201 -26.22 2.59 -9.11
C LEU A 201 -27.32 1.87 -9.90
N THR A 202 -27.66 0.65 -9.49
CA THR A 202 -28.77 -0.12 -10.07
C THR A 202 -30.10 0.61 -9.95
N ILE A 203 -30.42 1.14 -8.76
CA ILE A 203 -31.65 1.91 -8.52
C ILE A 203 -31.67 3.16 -9.40
N LYS A 204 -30.55 3.89 -9.46
CA LYS A 204 -30.42 5.08 -10.31
C LYS A 204 -30.71 4.77 -11.77
N TRP A 205 -30.09 3.72 -12.32
CA TRP A 205 -30.30 3.29 -13.71
C TRP A 205 -31.69 2.73 -13.96
N GLN A 206 -32.26 2.01 -13.01
CA GLN A 206 -33.63 1.48 -13.10
C GLN A 206 -34.66 2.61 -13.16
N ASN A 207 -34.46 3.68 -12.39
CA ASN A 207 -35.32 4.86 -12.41
C ASN A 207 -35.16 5.64 -13.72
N GLN A 208 -33.92 5.85 -14.16
CA GLN A 208 -33.62 6.60 -15.38
C GLN A 208 -34.11 5.88 -16.65
N TYR A 209 -33.95 4.56 -16.72
CA TYR A 209 -34.26 3.75 -17.90
C TYR A 209 -35.34 2.71 -17.63
N LYS A 210 -36.39 3.11 -16.90
CA LYS A 210 -37.49 2.23 -16.46
C LYS A 210 -38.07 1.35 -17.56
N ALA A 211 -38.19 1.87 -18.78
CA ALA A 211 -38.72 1.13 -19.93
C ALA A 211 -37.86 -0.08 -20.35
N HIS A 212 -36.59 -0.15 -19.93
CA HIS A 212 -35.66 -1.23 -20.26
C HIS A 212 -35.51 -2.28 -19.16
N PHE A 213 -36.02 -2.04 -17.95
CA PHE A 213 -35.95 -3.02 -16.88
C PHE A 213 -37.18 -3.93 -16.92
N SER A 214 -36.93 -5.23 -16.97
CA SER A 214 -37.95 -6.28 -16.99
C SER A 214 -37.80 -7.20 -15.78
N THR A 215 -38.92 -7.71 -15.29
CA THR A 215 -38.97 -8.71 -14.21
C THR A 215 -38.59 -10.10 -14.69
N THR A 216 -38.60 -10.38 -16.00
CA THR A 216 -38.22 -11.68 -16.56
C THR A 216 -36.71 -11.89 -16.47
N ASN A 217 -36.25 -13.07 -16.03
CA ASN A 217 -34.81 -13.38 -15.88
C ASN A 217 -34.03 -13.35 -17.21
N LYS A 218 -34.70 -13.66 -18.32
CA LYS A 218 -34.12 -13.65 -19.68
C LYS A 218 -34.94 -12.74 -20.60
N PRO A 219 -34.93 -11.42 -20.37
CA PRO A 219 -35.73 -10.52 -21.18
C PRO A 219 -35.11 -10.38 -22.57
N GLN A 220 -35.95 -10.11 -23.57
CA GLN A 220 -35.48 -9.84 -24.93
C GLN A 220 -34.81 -8.47 -24.98
N ARG A 221 -33.72 -8.37 -25.74
CA ARG A 221 -33.02 -7.09 -26.00
C ARG A 221 -34.00 -6.07 -26.60
N PRO A 222 -33.91 -4.78 -26.22
CA PRO A 222 -32.85 -4.14 -25.43
C PRO A 222 -33.20 -4.04 -23.95
N ASN A 223 -33.88 -5.04 -23.38
CA ASN A 223 -34.26 -5.01 -21.96
C ASN A 223 -33.28 -5.84 -21.13
N ILE A 224 -33.20 -5.54 -19.84
CA ILE A 224 -32.38 -6.28 -18.86
C ILE A 224 -33.19 -6.56 -17.60
N ASN A 225 -32.80 -7.60 -16.88
CA ASN A 225 -33.30 -7.88 -15.54
C ASN A 225 -32.42 -7.16 -14.50
N ARG A 226 -33.01 -6.74 -13.38
CA ARG A 226 -32.30 -6.04 -12.30
C ARG A 226 -31.06 -6.81 -11.83
N ASP A 227 -31.20 -8.10 -11.55
CA ASP A 227 -30.13 -8.90 -10.97
C ASP A 227 -29.00 -9.11 -11.99
N ARG A 228 -29.34 -9.33 -13.26
CA ARG A 228 -28.35 -9.37 -14.35
C ARG A 228 -27.61 -8.05 -14.55
N PHE A 229 -28.25 -6.92 -14.27
CA PHE A 229 -27.58 -5.62 -14.29
C PHE A 229 -26.65 -5.46 -13.09
N MET A 230 -27.05 -5.92 -11.91
CA MET A 230 -26.16 -5.99 -10.74
C MET A 230 -24.94 -6.86 -11.01
N ASP A 231 -25.10 -8.04 -11.63
CA ASP A 231 -23.98 -8.92 -12.01
C ASP A 231 -23.01 -8.23 -12.98
N LEU A 232 -23.53 -7.46 -13.95
CA LEU A 232 -22.70 -6.66 -14.85
C LEU A 232 -21.91 -5.61 -14.08
N LEU A 233 -22.56 -4.86 -13.19
CA LEU A 233 -21.89 -3.84 -12.37
C LEU A 233 -20.83 -4.45 -11.45
N ASP A 234 -21.10 -5.64 -10.90
CA ASP A 234 -20.16 -6.40 -10.08
C ASP A 234 -18.89 -6.76 -10.87
N ALA A 235 -19.06 -7.31 -12.08
CA ALA A 235 -17.94 -7.64 -12.96
C ALA A 235 -17.14 -6.40 -13.41
N VAL A 236 -17.81 -5.27 -13.68
CA VAL A 236 -17.14 -4.02 -14.04
C VAL A 236 -16.41 -3.42 -12.83
N TYR A 237 -17.01 -3.50 -11.63
CA TYR A 237 -16.39 -3.06 -10.38
C TYR A 237 -15.06 -3.79 -10.14
N ASP A 238 -15.07 -5.12 -10.29
CA ASP A 238 -13.88 -5.96 -10.09
C ASP A 238 -12.82 -5.72 -11.17
N LYS A 239 -13.24 -5.59 -12.45
CA LYS A 239 -12.33 -5.32 -13.57
C LYS A 239 -11.54 -4.02 -13.41
N TYR A 240 -12.16 -3.00 -12.84
CA TYR A 240 -11.57 -1.67 -12.71
C TYR A 240 -11.02 -1.36 -11.31
N HIS A 241 -11.06 -2.34 -10.40
CA HIS A 241 -10.62 -2.19 -9.00
C HIS A 241 -11.20 -0.92 -8.36
N VAL A 242 -12.51 -0.73 -8.49
CA VAL A 242 -13.20 0.45 -7.96
C VAL A 242 -13.02 0.51 -6.44
N THR A 243 -12.71 1.70 -5.94
CA THR A 243 -12.51 2.01 -4.52
C THR A 243 -13.50 3.08 -4.06
N GLU A 244 -13.57 3.33 -2.76
CA GLU A 244 -14.39 4.40 -2.17
C GLU A 244 -14.14 5.78 -2.78
N GLU A 245 -12.88 6.09 -3.08
CA GLU A 245 -12.47 7.36 -3.72
C GLU A 245 -12.80 7.41 -5.21
N THR A 246 -13.12 6.26 -5.81
CA THR A 246 -13.29 6.12 -7.24
C THR A 246 -14.64 5.51 -7.62
N LYS A 247 -15.63 5.52 -6.71
CA LYS A 247 -16.99 5.00 -6.96
C LYS A 247 -17.61 5.59 -8.22
N ASP A 248 -17.38 6.89 -8.45
CA ASP A 248 -17.89 7.59 -9.62
C ASP A 248 -17.33 7.02 -10.94
N LYS A 249 -16.16 6.37 -10.92
CA LYS A 249 -15.61 5.71 -12.10
C LYS A 249 -16.49 4.59 -12.61
N LEU A 250 -17.16 3.83 -11.72
CA LEU A 250 -18.07 2.78 -12.15
C LEU A 250 -19.19 3.35 -13.01
N GLU A 251 -19.87 4.39 -12.52
CA GLU A 251 -20.92 5.06 -13.26
C GLU A 251 -20.40 5.68 -14.56
N GLN A 252 -19.27 6.40 -14.49
CA GLN A 252 -18.66 7.02 -15.67
C GLN A 252 -18.36 5.98 -16.76
N LYS A 253 -17.86 4.80 -16.39
CA LYS A 253 -17.56 3.72 -17.34
C LYS A 253 -18.81 3.19 -18.02
N ILE A 254 -19.89 2.99 -17.26
CA ILE A 254 -21.17 2.52 -17.81
C ILE A 254 -21.81 3.60 -18.71
N VAL A 255 -21.77 4.86 -18.29
CA VAL A 255 -22.26 6.00 -19.10
C VAL A 255 -21.46 6.13 -20.39
N GLN A 256 -20.13 6.06 -20.32
CA GLN A 256 -19.26 6.13 -21.48
C GLN A 256 -19.53 4.97 -22.44
N ALA A 257 -19.72 3.74 -21.93
CA ALA A 257 -20.07 2.60 -22.76
C ALA A 257 -21.41 2.81 -23.48
N ASN A 258 -22.43 3.33 -22.79
CA ASN A 258 -23.72 3.66 -23.39
C ASN A 258 -23.57 4.70 -24.52
N LEU A 259 -22.76 5.75 -24.31
CA LEU A 259 -22.47 6.77 -25.33
C LEU A 259 -21.70 6.19 -26.53
N ASN A 260 -20.69 5.36 -26.27
CA ASN A 260 -19.91 4.74 -27.34
C ASN A 260 -20.79 3.83 -28.21
N ILE A 261 -21.72 3.09 -27.60
CA ILE A 261 -22.67 2.24 -28.33
C ILE A 261 -23.67 3.09 -29.12
N SER A 262 -24.15 4.20 -28.55
CA SER A 262 -25.10 5.08 -29.25
C SER A 262 -24.50 5.73 -30.50
N GLN A 263 -23.19 6.00 -30.48
CA GLN A 263 -22.44 6.50 -31.63
C GLN A 263 -22.11 5.41 -32.66
N ASN A 264 -22.01 4.15 -32.22
CA ASN A 264 -21.60 3.00 -33.03
C ASN A 264 -22.69 1.92 -33.05
N VAL A 265 -23.91 2.30 -33.45
CA VAL A 265 -25.08 1.41 -33.41
C VAL A 265 -24.87 0.19 -34.33
N PRO A 266 -25.13 -1.04 -33.85
CA PRO A 266 -25.02 -2.25 -34.67
C PRO A 266 -25.89 -2.20 -35.92
N LYS A 267 -25.29 -2.44 -37.10
CA LYS A 267 -25.99 -2.37 -38.41
C LYS A 267 -27.18 -3.34 -38.55
N LYS A 268 -27.18 -4.44 -37.80
CA LYS A 268 -28.19 -5.52 -37.90
C LYS A 268 -29.27 -5.44 -36.81
N LEU A 269 -29.46 -4.29 -36.17
CA LEU A 269 -30.44 -4.15 -35.09
C LEU A 269 -31.87 -3.97 -35.65
N PRO A 270 -32.87 -4.72 -35.16
CA PRO A 270 -34.27 -4.50 -35.55
C PRO A 270 -34.73 -3.05 -35.30
N THR A 271 -35.55 -2.51 -36.20
CA THR A 271 -36.02 -1.11 -36.13
C THR A 271 -36.73 -0.81 -34.81
N SER A 272 -37.57 -1.73 -34.33
CA SER A 272 -38.29 -1.59 -33.05
C SER A 272 -37.36 -1.43 -31.84
N ILE A 273 -36.19 -2.09 -31.85
CA ILE A 273 -35.18 -1.94 -30.81
C ILE A 273 -34.51 -0.57 -30.91
N GLN A 274 -34.14 -0.17 -32.14
CA GLN A 274 -33.51 1.13 -32.38
C GLN A 274 -34.41 2.29 -31.95
N ASP A 275 -35.70 2.24 -32.29
CA ASP A 275 -36.66 3.30 -31.96
C ASP A 275 -36.82 3.44 -30.45
N LYS A 276 -36.89 2.30 -29.73
CA LYS A 276 -36.92 2.29 -28.26
C LYS A 276 -35.65 2.91 -27.66
N CYS A 277 -34.46 2.50 -28.12
CA CYS A 277 -33.18 3.01 -27.64
C CYS A 277 -32.99 4.50 -27.96
N LYS A 278 -33.45 4.98 -29.13
CA LYS A 278 -33.44 6.41 -29.49
C LYS A 278 -34.35 7.23 -28.58
N MET A 279 -35.54 6.71 -28.29
CA MET A 279 -36.51 7.39 -27.43
C MET A 279 -36.02 7.52 -25.98
N THR A 280 -35.35 6.51 -25.45
CA THR A 280 -34.90 6.49 -24.05
C THR A 280 -33.46 6.96 -23.84
N GLY A 281 -32.65 6.97 -24.90
CA GLY A 281 -31.20 7.19 -24.82
C GLY A 281 -30.40 6.00 -24.25
N CYS A 282 -31.05 4.85 -23.98
CA CYS A 282 -30.38 3.67 -23.44
C CYS A 282 -30.06 2.66 -24.55
N TRP A 283 -28.77 2.51 -24.81
CA TRP A 283 -28.19 1.59 -25.79
C TRP A 283 -27.42 0.45 -25.16
N LEU A 284 -27.10 0.56 -23.86
CA LEU A 284 -26.27 -0.38 -23.13
C LEU A 284 -26.77 -1.83 -23.27
N PHE A 285 -28.08 -2.05 -23.07
CA PHE A 285 -28.69 -3.39 -23.03
C PHE A 285 -28.94 -4.03 -24.40
N VAL A 286 -28.38 -3.44 -25.46
CA VAL A 286 -28.34 -4.06 -26.80
C VAL A 286 -27.35 -5.22 -26.85
N TYR A 287 -26.38 -5.26 -25.94
CA TYR A 287 -25.39 -6.32 -25.79
C TYR A 287 -25.68 -7.19 -24.55
N THR A 288 -25.14 -8.40 -24.52
CA THR A 288 -25.12 -9.23 -23.30
C THR A 288 -24.17 -8.65 -22.26
N CYS A 289 -24.35 -9.03 -21.00
CA CYS A 289 -23.44 -8.70 -19.91
C CYS A 289 -21.98 -9.08 -20.25
N ASP A 290 -21.74 -10.28 -20.80
CA ASP A 290 -20.39 -10.73 -21.15
C ASP A 290 -19.72 -9.90 -22.26
N GLU A 291 -20.51 -9.46 -23.26
CA GLU A 291 -20.05 -8.54 -24.29
C GLU A 291 -19.74 -7.16 -23.69
N LEU A 292 -20.60 -6.66 -22.81
CA LEU A 292 -20.43 -5.38 -22.15
C LEU A 292 -19.20 -5.35 -21.23
N VAL A 293 -18.96 -6.39 -20.44
CA VAL A 293 -17.75 -6.47 -19.59
C VAL A 293 -16.46 -6.40 -20.43
N LYS A 294 -16.47 -6.87 -21.68
CA LYS A 294 -15.32 -6.75 -22.59
C LYS A 294 -15.18 -5.35 -23.17
N MET A 295 -16.29 -4.69 -23.47
CA MET A 295 -16.33 -3.35 -24.08
C MET A 295 -16.09 -2.22 -23.09
N VAL A 296 -16.58 -2.37 -21.86
CA VAL A 296 -16.43 -1.41 -20.76
C VAL A 296 -15.01 -1.45 -20.25
#